data_AF-Q3L894-F1
#
_entry.id   AF-Q3L894-F1
#
_cell.length_a   1.000
_cell.length_b   1.000
_cell.length_c   1.000
_cell.angle_alpha   90.00
_cell.angle_beta   90.00
_cell.angle_gamma   90.00
#
_symmetry.space_group_name_H-M   'P 1'
#
loop_
_entity.id
_entity.type
_entity.pdbx_description
1 polymer ?
#
loop_
_entity_poly.entity_id
_entity_poly.type
_entity_poly.pdbx_seq_one_letter_code
_entity_poly.pdbx_strand_id
1 'polypeptide(L)'
;MPEKKRKSKRKSGVSGGSVDLALLQKLMADAGRNVFAGMFDEPTPEVRAVPDRARGFRVRVDLMYAKPPIWRRLDLPGDLMLDELHVVLQVVMGWQDSHLHKFGVGADRRTRAYFVTGFDLSEGDDGVVEDSVRLDQVVSDKGERLFYDYDFGDGWDHVLVVEDVFDDPPPAAVCLTGKMACPPEDCGGLGGYEELAAWVRGGYDPRETPMGLGAQEMRDWLPRGWHPDRFSVAETNDALAALNTR
;
A
#
# COMPACT_ATOMS: atom_id res chain seq x y z
N MET A 1 11.25 31.57 63.06
CA MET A 1 11.21 30.18 63.57
C MET A 1 9.74 29.82 63.79
N PRO A 2 9.20 28.71 63.27
CA PRO A 2 9.88 27.44 63.01
C PRO A 2 9.90 26.98 61.54
N GLU A 3 10.87 26.10 61.26
CA GLU A 3 11.02 25.29 60.06
C GLU A 3 10.07 24.08 60.03
N LYS A 4 9.75 23.55 58.84
CA LYS A 4 9.64 22.10 58.60
C LYS A 4 9.85 21.71 57.13
N LYS A 5 10.95 20.96 56.95
CA LYS A 5 11.44 20.05 55.89
C LYS A 5 10.52 19.61 54.72
N ARG A 6 11.10 19.74 53.52
CA ARG A 6 11.25 18.80 52.38
C ARG A 6 10.07 17.89 51.98
N LYS A 7 9.68 17.95 50.70
CA LYS A 7 9.56 16.75 49.83
C LYS A 7 9.81 17.09 48.35
N SER A 8 10.62 16.21 47.76
CA SER A 8 11.01 16.10 46.35
C SER A 8 9.80 15.88 45.43
N LYS A 9 9.79 16.54 44.27
CA LYS A 9 9.12 16.07 43.06
C LYS A 9 10.11 16.16 41.90
N ARG A 10 10.57 15.00 41.44
CA ARG A 10 11.19 14.81 40.13
C ARG A 10 10.13 15.09 39.05
N LYS A 11 10.43 15.96 38.09
CA LYS A 11 9.83 15.93 36.76
C LYS A 11 10.97 15.70 35.78
N SER A 12 10.97 14.52 35.18
CA SER A 12 11.75 14.17 34.00
C SER A 12 11.21 14.96 32.81
N GLY A 13 11.96 15.95 32.36
CA GLY A 13 11.80 16.55 31.03
C GLY A 13 12.85 15.95 30.12
N VAL A 14 12.45 15.07 29.21
CA VAL A 14 13.22 14.80 28.00
C VAL A 14 12.68 15.79 26.98
N SER A 15 13.42 16.88 26.75
CA SER A 15 13.16 17.80 25.65
C SER A 15 13.64 17.15 24.37
N GLY A 16 12.73 16.91 23.43
CA GLY A 16 13.09 16.54 22.05
C GLY A 16 13.97 17.63 21.46
N GLY A 17 15.18 17.26 21.05
CA GLY A 17 16.09 18.16 20.36
C GLY A 17 15.52 18.47 18.99
N SER A 18 15.12 19.72 18.77
CA SER A 18 15.01 20.28 17.43
C SER A 18 16.40 20.24 16.79
N VAL A 19 16.54 19.53 15.68
CA VAL A 19 17.78 19.53 14.90
C VAL A 19 18.00 20.94 14.37
N ASP A 20 19.14 21.54 14.72
CA ASP A 20 19.53 22.86 14.25
C ASP A 20 19.97 22.75 12.78
N LEU A 21 19.13 23.25 11.88
CA LEU A 21 19.34 23.24 10.43
C LEU A 21 20.66 23.92 10.04
N ALA A 22 21.09 24.94 10.79
CA ALA A 22 22.33 25.65 10.53
C ALA A 22 23.55 24.80 10.93
N LEU A 23 23.45 24.00 11.99
CA LEU A 23 24.50 23.06 12.38
C LEU A 23 24.63 21.93 11.35
N LEU A 24 23.51 21.44 10.83
CA LEU A 24 23.47 20.45 9.74
C LEU A 24 24.10 20.99 8.45
N GLN A 25 23.73 22.20 8.01
CA GLN A 25 24.32 22.84 6.83
C GLN A 25 25.83 23.05 6.99
N LYS A 26 26.29 23.42 8.19
CA LYS A 26 27.72 23.62 8.46
C LYS A 26 28.50 22.31 8.47
N LEU A 27 27.93 21.24 9.03
CA LEU A 27 28.50 19.89 8.98
C LEU A 27 28.58 19.35 7.54
N MET A 28 27.59 19.64 6.69
CA MET A 28 27.59 19.29 5.27
C MET A 28 28.60 20.09 4.43
N ALA A 29 28.96 21.29 4.87
CA ALA A 29 29.98 22.12 4.22
C ALA A 29 31.41 21.70 4.64
N ASP A 30 31.60 21.29 5.91
CA ASP A 30 32.89 20.90 6.46
C ASP A 30 33.28 19.44 6.13
N ALA A 31 32.32 18.53 6.03
CA ALA A 31 32.54 17.18 5.52
C ALA A 31 32.35 17.22 3.99
N GLY A 32 33.46 17.19 3.24
CA GLY A 32 33.41 17.24 1.78
C GLY A 32 32.37 16.29 1.17
N ARG A 33 31.79 16.68 0.03
CA ARG A 33 30.64 16.03 -0.68
C ARG A 33 30.66 14.49 -0.76
N ASN A 34 31.81 13.84 -0.59
CA ASN A 34 31.97 12.40 -0.62
C ASN A 34 31.58 11.68 0.69
N VAL A 35 31.48 12.36 1.84
CA VAL A 35 31.13 11.71 3.12
C VAL A 35 29.62 11.46 3.25
N PHE A 36 28.80 12.22 2.51
CA PHE A 36 27.35 12.10 2.47
C PHE A 36 26.81 11.50 1.15
N ALA A 37 27.68 11.23 0.18
CA ALA A 37 27.31 10.49 -1.04
C ALA A 37 26.85 9.09 -0.63
N GLY A 38 25.58 8.76 -0.90
CA GLY A 38 24.96 7.50 -0.48
C GLY A 38 24.16 7.55 0.83
N MET A 39 24.20 8.64 1.60
CA MET A 39 23.37 8.75 2.82
C MET A 39 21.91 9.14 2.51
N PHE A 40 21.65 9.57 1.28
CA PHE A 40 20.34 9.94 0.73
C PHE A 40 20.02 9.21 -0.57
N ASP A 41 20.85 8.22 -0.98
CA ASP A 41 20.53 7.42 -2.16
C ASP A 41 19.41 6.47 -1.76
N GLU A 42 18.28 6.59 -2.46
CA GLU A 42 17.18 5.63 -2.29
C GLU A 42 17.66 4.23 -2.69
N PRO A 43 17.30 3.19 -1.93
CA PRO A 43 17.72 1.85 -2.27
C PRO A 43 17.11 1.44 -3.62
N THR A 44 17.93 0.83 -4.49
CA THR A 44 17.49 0.30 -5.78
C THR A 44 16.84 -1.08 -5.58
N PRO A 45 15.69 -1.37 -6.22
CA PRO A 45 15.04 -2.66 -6.06
C PRO A 45 15.88 -3.79 -6.68
N GLU A 46 16.01 -4.90 -5.94
CA GLU A 46 16.66 -6.09 -6.46
C GLU A 46 15.72 -6.82 -7.44
N VAL A 47 16.22 -7.07 -8.66
CA VAL A 47 15.48 -7.77 -9.72
C VAL A 47 16.26 -9.01 -10.13
N ARG A 48 15.64 -10.18 -9.99
CA ARG A 48 16.24 -11.46 -10.40
C ARG A 48 16.24 -11.59 -11.92
N ALA A 49 17.08 -12.48 -12.43
CA ALA A 49 17.01 -12.89 -13.82
C ALA A 49 15.64 -13.54 -14.12
N VAL A 50 15.12 -13.31 -15.33
CA VAL A 50 13.90 -13.97 -15.79
C VAL A 50 14.09 -15.49 -15.73
N PRO A 51 13.20 -16.25 -15.08
CA PRO A 51 13.34 -17.71 -15.00
C PRO A 51 13.10 -18.37 -16.38
N ASP A 52 13.75 -19.51 -16.61
CA ASP A 52 13.62 -20.28 -17.87
C ASP A 52 12.18 -20.72 -18.18
N ARG A 53 11.37 -20.87 -17.14
CA ARG A 53 9.93 -21.16 -17.22
C ARG A 53 9.19 -20.22 -16.27
N ALA A 54 8.10 -19.61 -16.77
CA ALA A 54 7.20 -18.83 -15.94
C ALA A 54 6.66 -19.67 -14.78
N ARG A 55 6.62 -19.06 -13.60
CA ARG A 55 6.08 -19.66 -12.36
C ARG A 55 4.66 -19.18 -12.13
N GLY A 56 3.88 -19.90 -11.34
CA GLY A 56 2.63 -19.37 -10.77
C GLY A 56 2.81 -19.07 -9.28
N PHE A 57 2.03 -18.13 -8.76
CA PHE A 57 2.05 -17.81 -7.34
C PHE A 57 0.65 -17.79 -6.76
N ARG A 58 0.48 -18.42 -5.59
CA ARG A 58 -0.61 -18.10 -4.69
C ARG A 58 -0.16 -17.01 -3.75
N VAL A 59 -0.85 -15.88 -3.76
CA VAL A 59 -0.56 -14.75 -2.87
C VAL A 59 -1.75 -14.41 -2.00
N ARG A 60 -1.46 -13.92 -0.81
CA ARG A 60 -2.42 -13.17 0.01
C ARG A 60 -2.05 -11.69 -0.06
N VAL A 61 -3.01 -10.86 -0.46
CA VAL A 61 -2.91 -9.40 -0.47
C VAL A 61 -3.68 -8.86 0.72
N ASP A 62 -3.01 -8.19 1.64
CA ASP A 62 -3.62 -7.52 2.78
C ASP A 62 -3.51 -5.99 2.63
N LEU A 63 -4.63 -5.28 2.85
CA LEU A 63 -4.58 -3.85 3.13
C LEU A 63 -4.05 -3.67 4.55
N MET A 64 -2.88 -3.03 4.67
CA MET A 64 -2.20 -2.91 5.95
C MET A 64 -2.99 -2.03 6.92
N TYR A 65 -2.84 -2.32 8.21
CA TYR A 65 -3.41 -1.58 9.34
C TYR A 65 -4.95 -1.60 9.47
N ALA A 66 -5.69 -2.02 8.45
CA ALA A 66 -7.15 -2.13 8.49
C ALA A 66 -7.66 -3.12 9.55
N LYS A 67 -8.71 -2.72 10.27
CA LYS A 67 -9.36 -3.54 11.31
C LYS A 67 -10.89 -3.53 11.15
N PRO A 68 -11.54 -4.69 10.95
CA PRO A 68 -10.96 -6.03 10.77
C PRO A 68 -10.13 -6.12 9.47
N PRO A 69 -9.27 -7.15 9.30
CA PRO A 69 -8.43 -7.27 8.11
C PRO A 69 -9.25 -7.31 6.81
N ILE A 70 -8.84 -6.50 5.85
CA ILE A 70 -9.34 -6.46 4.47
C ILE A 70 -8.30 -7.12 3.59
N TRP A 71 -8.68 -8.16 2.86
CA TRP A 71 -7.70 -8.97 2.12
C TRP A 71 -8.29 -9.79 0.99
N ARG A 72 -7.44 -10.20 0.05
CA ARG A 72 -7.73 -11.09 -1.07
C ARG A 72 -6.69 -12.21 -1.14
N ARG A 73 -7.08 -13.38 -1.62
CA ARG A 73 -6.16 -14.46 -1.98
C ARG A 73 -6.31 -14.77 -3.45
N LEU A 74 -5.20 -14.72 -4.16
CA LEU A 74 -5.15 -14.79 -5.61
C LEU A 74 -4.20 -15.91 -6.03
N ASP A 75 -4.52 -16.58 -7.13
CA ASP A 75 -3.53 -17.29 -7.94
C ASP A 75 -3.17 -16.39 -9.13
N LEU A 76 -1.87 -16.17 -9.36
CA LEU A 76 -1.33 -15.22 -10.34
C LEU A 76 -0.34 -15.93 -11.29
N PRO A 77 -0.37 -15.61 -12.60
CA PRO A 77 0.76 -15.86 -13.49
C PRO A 77 1.97 -15.05 -13.02
N GLY A 78 3.13 -15.68 -12.92
CA GLY A 78 4.39 -15.04 -12.50
C GLY A 78 5.02 -14.19 -13.61
N ASP A 79 4.56 -14.34 -14.84
CA ASP A 79 4.99 -13.53 -15.99
C ASP A 79 4.22 -12.22 -16.15
N LEU A 80 3.28 -11.91 -15.26
CA LEU A 80 2.69 -10.58 -15.16
C LEU A 80 3.78 -9.54 -14.94
N MET A 81 3.79 -8.49 -15.76
CA MET A 81 4.54 -7.27 -15.45
C MET A 81 3.93 -6.58 -14.23
N LEU A 82 4.70 -5.73 -13.55
CA LEU A 82 4.21 -5.07 -12.35
C LEU A 82 3.08 -4.07 -12.65
N ASP A 83 3.08 -3.39 -13.79
CA ASP A 83 1.97 -2.55 -14.24
C ASP A 83 0.69 -3.37 -14.55
N GLU A 84 0.84 -4.58 -15.12
CA GLU A 84 -0.28 -5.51 -15.29
C GLU A 84 -0.81 -6.02 -13.94
N LEU A 85 0.09 -6.28 -12.97
CA LEU A 85 -0.28 -6.64 -11.60
C LEU A 85 -1.03 -5.49 -10.92
N HIS A 86 -0.66 -4.22 -11.16
CA HIS A 86 -1.41 -3.06 -10.68
C HIS A 86 -2.87 -3.10 -11.15
N VAL A 87 -3.12 -3.36 -12.44
CA VAL A 87 -4.48 -3.50 -12.97
C VAL A 87 -5.24 -4.64 -12.28
N VAL A 88 -4.59 -5.78 -12.03
CA VAL A 88 -5.18 -6.89 -11.26
C VAL A 88 -5.53 -6.45 -9.84
N LEU A 89 -4.64 -5.72 -9.17
CA LEU A 89 -4.84 -5.23 -7.80
C LEU A 89 -5.99 -4.23 -7.71
N GLN A 90 -6.08 -3.30 -8.66
CA GLN A 90 -7.21 -2.37 -8.79
C GLN A 90 -8.54 -3.11 -8.86
N VAL A 91 -8.64 -4.14 -9.72
CA VAL A 91 -9.87 -4.93 -9.86
C VAL A 91 -10.23 -5.70 -8.59
N VAL A 92 -9.27 -6.40 -7.97
CA VAL A 92 -9.58 -7.24 -6.78
C VAL A 92 -9.86 -6.40 -5.53
N MET A 93 -9.34 -5.18 -5.46
CA MET A 93 -9.67 -4.23 -4.41
C MET A 93 -10.95 -3.44 -4.73
N GLY A 94 -11.38 -3.38 -5.99
CA GLY A 94 -12.59 -2.64 -6.39
C GLY A 94 -12.33 -1.14 -6.54
N TRP A 95 -11.11 -0.78 -6.93
CA TRP A 95 -10.68 0.59 -7.20
C TRP A 95 -10.73 0.95 -8.68
N GLN A 96 -10.58 2.23 -8.95
CA GLN A 96 -10.85 2.86 -10.24
C GLN A 96 -9.59 3.43 -10.90
N ASP A 97 -8.41 3.14 -10.35
CA ASP A 97 -7.12 3.59 -10.88
C ASP A 97 -7.05 5.12 -11.04
N SER A 98 -7.51 5.83 -10.00
CA SER A 98 -7.66 7.29 -10.01
C SER A 98 -6.46 8.03 -9.43
N HIS A 99 -5.51 7.30 -8.83
CA HIS A 99 -4.36 7.84 -8.13
C HIS A 99 -3.06 7.12 -8.50
N LEU A 100 -1.93 7.73 -8.16
CA LEU A 100 -0.61 7.14 -8.36
C LEU A 100 -0.41 5.90 -7.47
N HIS A 101 0.43 4.98 -7.94
CA HIS A 101 0.86 3.80 -7.21
C HIS A 101 2.37 3.59 -7.31
N LYS A 102 2.94 2.78 -6.41
CA LYS A 102 4.31 2.23 -6.52
C LYS A 102 4.38 0.82 -5.97
N PHE A 103 5.20 -0.01 -6.60
CA PHE A 103 5.64 -1.29 -6.04
C PHE A 103 6.97 -1.14 -5.31
N GLY A 104 7.16 -1.91 -4.24
CA GLY A 104 8.43 -1.92 -3.51
C GLY A 104 8.82 -3.26 -2.93
N VAL A 105 10.12 -3.51 -2.84
CA VAL A 105 10.73 -4.68 -2.20
C VAL A 105 11.56 -4.26 -1.00
N GLY A 106 11.60 -5.09 0.04
CA GLY A 106 12.34 -4.78 1.27
C GLY A 106 11.75 -5.46 2.49
N ALA A 107 12.26 -5.13 3.68
CA ALA A 107 11.78 -5.70 4.93
C ALA A 107 10.56 -4.93 5.49
N ASP A 108 10.58 -3.60 5.39
CA ASP A 108 9.56 -2.71 5.91
C ASP A 108 9.49 -1.38 5.14
N ARG A 109 8.47 -0.57 5.44
CA ARG A 109 8.18 0.70 4.75
C ARG A 109 9.35 1.70 4.75
N ARG A 110 10.31 1.63 5.68
CA ARG A 110 11.46 2.56 5.74
C ARG A 110 12.64 2.11 4.89
N THR A 111 12.64 0.84 4.51
CA THR A 111 13.74 0.16 3.82
C THR A 111 13.32 -0.34 2.43
N ARG A 112 12.08 -0.04 2.01
CA ARG A 112 11.56 -0.39 0.69
C ARG A 112 12.38 0.32 -0.38
N ALA A 113 12.82 -0.45 -1.35
CA ALA A 113 13.28 0.01 -2.63
C ALA A 113 12.11 -0.03 -3.60
N TYR A 114 11.81 1.11 -4.24
CA TYR A 114 10.64 1.24 -5.11
C TYR A 114 11.00 1.14 -6.58
N PHE A 115 10.10 0.53 -7.35
CA PHE A 115 10.09 0.64 -8.80
C PHE A 115 9.51 1.99 -9.21
N VAL A 116 9.94 2.51 -10.35
CA VAL A 116 9.40 3.75 -10.92
C VAL A 116 8.35 3.41 -11.97
N THR A 117 7.29 4.22 -12.01
CA THR A 117 6.26 4.17 -13.06
C THR A 117 6.72 4.95 -14.29
N GLY A 118 6.03 4.81 -15.42
CA GLY A 118 6.25 5.66 -16.58
C GLY A 118 5.99 7.15 -16.29
N PHE A 119 5.10 7.45 -15.34
CA PHE A 119 4.84 8.82 -14.88
C PHE A 119 6.04 9.38 -14.11
N ASP A 120 6.60 8.62 -13.16
CA ASP A 120 7.78 9.03 -12.39
C ASP A 120 8.96 9.37 -13.33
N LEU A 121 9.22 8.51 -14.33
CA LEU A 121 10.25 8.78 -15.35
C LEU A 121 10.00 10.08 -16.12
N SER A 122 8.73 10.38 -16.43
CA SER A 122 8.36 11.60 -17.15
C SER A 122 8.55 12.87 -16.32
N GLU A 123 8.47 12.75 -14.99
CA GLU A 123 8.75 13.82 -14.02
C GLU A 123 10.26 13.94 -13.71
N GLY A 124 11.08 13.05 -14.27
CA GLY A 124 12.54 13.10 -14.18
C GLY A 124 13.15 12.21 -13.10
N ASP A 125 12.37 11.31 -12.50
CA ASP A 125 12.91 10.27 -11.63
C ASP A 125 13.74 9.26 -12.45
N ASP A 126 14.67 8.58 -11.77
CA ASP A 126 15.49 7.52 -12.35
C ASP A 126 15.30 6.24 -11.51
N GLY A 127 15.34 5.06 -12.15
CA GLY A 127 15.08 3.80 -11.47
C GLY A 127 14.71 2.64 -12.38
N VAL A 128 14.34 1.52 -11.76
CA VAL A 128 13.88 0.34 -12.48
C VAL A 128 12.39 0.48 -12.79
N VAL A 129 12.04 0.47 -14.08
CA VAL A 129 10.67 0.73 -14.54
C VAL A 129 9.79 -0.50 -14.37
N GLU A 130 8.61 -0.31 -13.78
CA GLU A 130 7.71 -1.40 -13.42
C GLU A 130 7.19 -2.22 -14.63
N ASP A 131 6.99 -1.58 -15.78
CA ASP A 131 6.51 -2.19 -17.03
C ASP A 131 7.55 -3.08 -17.74
N SER A 132 8.74 -3.19 -17.14
CA SER A 132 9.85 -4.02 -17.63
C SER A 132 10.23 -5.15 -16.67
N VAL A 133 9.48 -5.29 -15.56
CA VAL A 133 9.78 -6.24 -14.48
C VAL A 133 8.60 -7.18 -14.26
N ARG A 134 8.86 -8.49 -14.30
CA ARG A 134 7.87 -9.52 -14.00
C ARG A 134 7.74 -9.80 -12.50
N LEU A 135 6.57 -10.30 -12.10
CA LEU A 135 6.31 -10.78 -10.74
C LEU A 135 7.33 -11.85 -10.30
N ASP A 136 7.68 -12.81 -11.17
CA ASP A 136 8.65 -13.86 -10.87
C ASP A 136 10.13 -13.42 -10.88
N GLN A 137 10.40 -12.15 -11.19
CA GLN A 137 11.71 -11.54 -10.95
C GLN A 137 11.81 -10.91 -9.56
N VAL A 138 10.67 -10.54 -8.95
CA VAL A 138 10.63 -9.87 -7.64
C VAL A 138 10.31 -10.82 -6.49
N VAL A 139 9.58 -11.91 -6.75
CA VAL A 139 9.33 -12.98 -5.77
C VAL A 139 9.63 -14.36 -6.37
N SER A 140 10.19 -15.26 -5.56
CA SER A 140 10.50 -16.64 -5.97
C SER A 140 9.99 -17.71 -5.01
N ASP A 141 9.88 -17.39 -3.72
CA ASP A 141 9.68 -18.38 -2.66
C ASP A 141 8.53 -18.04 -1.71
N LYS A 142 8.01 -19.08 -1.04
CA LYS A 142 7.00 -18.93 0.02
C LYS A 142 7.48 -17.97 1.11
N GLY A 143 6.62 -17.03 1.50
CA GLY A 143 6.87 -16.05 2.54
C GLY A 143 7.56 -14.77 2.05
N GLU A 144 8.05 -14.73 0.81
CA GLU A 144 8.50 -13.49 0.19
C GLU A 144 7.35 -12.50 0.00
N ARG A 145 7.71 -11.22 -0.05
CA ARG A 145 6.77 -10.11 -0.01
C ARG A 145 7.03 -9.12 -1.11
N LEU A 146 5.95 -8.60 -1.66
CA LEU A 146 5.92 -7.43 -2.53
C LEU A 146 4.99 -6.42 -1.89
N PHE A 147 5.41 -5.16 -1.83
CA PHE A 147 4.56 -4.07 -1.34
C PHE A 147 3.96 -3.30 -2.50
N TYR A 148 2.75 -2.82 -2.30
CA TYR A 148 2.01 -2.05 -3.27
C TYR A 148 1.33 -0.89 -2.55
N ASP A 149 1.80 0.32 -2.82
CA ASP A 149 1.25 1.54 -2.26
C ASP A 149 0.38 2.20 -3.33
N TYR A 150 -0.87 2.54 -2.98
CA TYR A 150 -1.83 3.20 -3.86
C TYR A 150 -2.42 4.42 -3.18
N ASP A 151 -2.62 5.49 -3.95
CA ASP A 151 -3.05 6.79 -3.46
C ASP A 151 -2.15 7.34 -2.35
N PHE A 152 -1.18 8.17 -2.74
CA PHE A 152 -0.25 8.76 -1.77
C PHE A 152 -0.91 9.82 -0.86
N GLY A 153 -2.13 10.25 -1.17
CA GLY A 153 -2.95 11.11 -0.32
C GLY A 153 -3.56 10.32 0.83
N ASP A 154 -4.37 9.30 0.51
CA ASP A 154 -5.05 8.46 1.50
C ASP A 154 -4.13 7.40 2.15
N GLY A 155 -3.05 7.04 1.46
CA GLY A 155 -1.98 6.18 1.96
C GLY A 155 -2.34 4.71 2.03
N TRP A 156 -2.87 4.12 0.95
CA TRP A 156 -3.25 2.71 0.93
C TRP A 156 -2.05 1.78 0.72
N ASP A 157 -1.45 1.36 1.83
CA ASP A 157 -0.36 0.39 1.84
C ASP A 157 -0.87 -1.06 1.77
N HIS A 158 -0.37 -1.85 0.83
CA HIS A 158 -0.63 -3.28 0.73
C HIS A 158 0.65 -4.09 0.87
N VAL A 159 0.45 -5.31 1.34
CA VAL A 159 1.47 -6.36 1.27
C VAL A 159 0.90 -7.57 0.57
N LEU A 160 1.58 -8.02 -0.48
CA LEU A 160 1.40 -9.30 -1.11
C LEU A 160 2.38 -10.27 -0.48
N VAL A 161 1.90 -11.38 0.08
CA VAL A 161 2.72 -12.44 0.66
C VAL A 161 2.53 -13.71 -0.15
N VAL A 162 3.63 -14.30 -0.64
CA VAL A 162 3.59 -15.59 -1.34
C VAL A 162 3.23 -16.69 -0.35
N GLU A 163 2.08 -17.34 -0.56
CA GLU A 163 1.63 -18.51 0.21
C GLU A 163 2.01 -19.82 -0.48
N ASP A 164 2.05 -19.84 -1.83
CA ASP A 164 2.44 -21.02 -2.63
C ASP A 164 3.10 -20.65 -3.96
N VAL A 165 3.87 -21.58 -4.52
CA VAL A 165 4.58 -21.43 -5.80
C VAL A 165 4.27 -22.64 -6.68
N PHE A 166 3.89 -22.40 -7.93
CA PHE A 166 3.50 -23.41 -8.90
C PHE A 166 4.52 -23.51 -10.04
N ASP A 167 4.80 -24.73 -10.48
CA ASP A 167 5.60 -24.99 -11.69
C ASP A 167 4.83 -24.61 -12.96
N ASP A 168 3.51 -24.83 -12.95
CA ASP A 168 2.62 -24.50 -14.05
C ASP A 168 1.72 -23.32 -13.62
N PRO A 169 1.89 -22.12 -14.19
CA PRO A 169 1.11 -20.95 -13.81
C PRO A 169 -0.36 -21.06 -14.24
N PRO A 170 -1.29 -20.39 -13.51
CA PRO A 170 -2.63 -20.19 -14.04
C PRO A 170 -2.56 -19.34 -15.31
N PRO A 171 -3.49 -19.49 -16.26
CA PRO A 171 -3.49 -18.72 -17.51
C PRO A 171 -3.85 -17.24 -17.32
N ALA A 172 -4.43 -16.89 -16.16
CA ALA A 172 -4.82 -15.54 -15.79
C ALA A 172 -4.92 -15.43 -14.25
N ALA A 173 -4.99 -14.21 -13.74
CA ALA A 173 -5.26 -13.96 -12.33
C ALA A 173 -6.64 -14.51 -11.92
N VAL A 174 -6.70 -15.18 -10.76
CA VAL A 174 -7.96 -15.71 -10.20
C VAL A 174 -8.05 -15.35 -8.73
N CYS A 175 -9.17 -14.75 -8.32
CA CYS A 175 -9.49 -14.58 -6.90
C CYS A 175 -10.09 -15.86 -6.34
N LEU A 176 -9.48 -16.41 -5.30
CA LEU A 176 -9.95 -17.64 -4.65
C LEU A 176 -10.90 -17.34 -3.49
N THR A 177 -10.58 -16.30 -2.72
CA THR A 177 -11.32 -15.91 -1.51
C THR A 177 -10.84 -14.53 -1.05
N GLY A 178 -11.60 -13.91 -0.15
CA GLY A 178 -11.23 -12.66 0.47
C GLY A 178 -12.20 -12.30 1.58
N LYS A 179 -11.98 -11.15 2.22
CA LYS A 179 -12.87 -10.64 3.25
C LYS A 179 -12.92 -9.11 3.20
N MET A 180 -14.11 -8.58 3.52
CA MET A 180 -14.44 -7.15 3.60
C MET A 180 -14.34 -6.44 2.25
N ALA A 181 -15.16 -5.41 2.05
CA ALA A 181 -14.98 -4.48 0.95
C ALA A 181 -13.74 -3.62 1.23
N CYS A 182 -12.99 -3.26 0.18
CA CYS A 182 -11.95 -2.25 0.34
C CYS A 182 -12.58 -0.86 0.52
N PRO A 183 -11.83 0.08 1.11
CA PRO A 183 -12.23 1.47 1.20
C PRO A 183 -12.57 2.02 -0.20
N PRO A 184 -13.68 2.78 -0.36
CA PRO A 184 -13.92 3.55 -1.57
C PRO A 184 -12.79 4.56 -1.83
N GLU A 185 -12.64 4.97 -3.08
CA GLU A 185 -11.74 6.07 -3.48
C GLU A 185 -12.02 7.33 -2.66
N ASP A 186 -10.98 8.13 -2.39
CA ASP A 186 -11.07 9.45 -1.74
C ASP A 186 -11.81 9.46 -0.38
N CYS A 187 -11.79 8.36 0.37
CA CYS A 187 -12.51 8.28 1.64
C CYS A 187 -11.75 8.90 2.82
N GLY A 188 -10.54 9.42 2.61
CA GLY A 188 -9.73 10.10 3.63
C GLY A 188 -8.86 9.15 4.43
N GLY A 189 -8.30 8.13 3.76
CA GLY A 189 -7.42 7.14 4.36
C GLY A 189 -8.12 6.28 5.41
N LEU A 190 -7.33 5.56 6.21
CA LEU A 190 -7.87 4.57 7.14
C LEU A 190 -8.85 5.17 8.17
N GLY A 191 -8.60 6.39 8.64
CA GLY A 191 -9.48 7.07 9.59
C GLY A 191 -10.85 7.40 8.98
N GLY A 192 -10.87 7.99 7.78
CA GLY A 192 -12.11 8.29 7.08
C GLY A 192 -12.88 7.03 6.67
N TYR A 193 -12.17 5.97 6.27
CA TYR A 193 -12.76 4.65 6.06
C TYR A 193 -13.44 4.09 7.32
N GLU A 194 -12.80 4.17 8.48
CA GLU A 194 -13.36 3.64 9.72
C GLU A 194 -14.66 4.35 10.12
N GLU A 195 -14.70 5.68 9.98
CA GLU A 195 -15.91 6.48 10.19
C GLU A 195 -17.01 6.10 9.18
N LEU A 196 -16.66 6.00 7.90
CA LEU A 196 -17.58 5.59 6.84
C LEU A 196 -18.17 4.20 7.09
N ALA A 197 -17.32 3.24 7.42
CA ALA A 197 -17.74 1.87 7.68
C ALA A 197 -18.64 1.79 8.92
N ALA A 198 -18.36 2.56 9.97
CA ALA A 198 -19.22 2.66 11.15
C ALA A 198 -20.59 3.26 10.79
N TRP A 199 -20.61 4.33 9.99
CA TRP A 199 -21.84 4.98 9.54
C TRP A 199 -22.73 4.03 8.71
N VAL A 200 -22.14 3.29 7.77
CA VAL A 200 -22.86 2.31 6.95
C VAL A 200 -23.42 1.16 7.81
N ARG A 201 -22.61 0.61 8.73
CA ARG A 201 -23.08 -0.45 9.66
C ARG A 201 -24.16 0.05 10.61
N GLY A 202 -24.13 1.33 10.97
CA GLY A 202 -25.13 2.01 11.79
C GLY A 202 -26.44 2.30 11.07
N GLY A 203 -26.56 1.97 9.78
CA GLY A 203 -27.78 2.19 9.01
C GLY A 203 -27.91 3.62 8.47
N TYR A 204 -26.78 4.29 8.21
CA TYR A 204 -26.74 5.61 7.56
C TYR A 204 -27.40 6.72 8.40
N ASP A 205 -27.10 6.83 9.71
CA ASP A 205 -27.68 7.87 10.57
C ASP A 205 -27.42 9.28 9.99
N PRO A 206 -28.46 10.05 9.65
CA PRO A 206 -28.29 11.33 8.99
C PRO A 206 -27.69 12.44 9.87
N ARG A 207 -27.47 12.18 11.16
CA ARG A 207 -26.94 13.16 12.13
C ARG A 207 -25.44 13.02 12.38
N GLU A 208 -24.84 11.89 11.99
CA GLU A 208 -23.45 11.53 12.26
C GLU A 208 -22.77 11.11 10.94
N THR A 209 -22.73 12.03 9.98
CA THR A 209 -22.18 11.76 8.65
C THR A 209 -20.66 11.93 8.64
N PRO A 210 -19.93 11.02 7.97
CA PRO A 210 -18.48 11.11 7.83
C PRO A 210 -18.08 12.25 6.86
N MET A 211 -16.79 12.58 6.82
CA MET A 211 -16.19 13.53 5.85
C MET A 211 -16.75 14.97 5.89
N GLY A 212 -17.60 15.30 6.87
CA GLY A 212 -18.26 16.62 6.98
C GLY A 212 -19.34 16.88 5.92
N LEU A 213 -19.76 15.86 5.18
CA LEU A 213 -20.80 15.95 4.15
C LEU A 213 -22.19 15.72 4.73
N GLY A 214 -23.23 16.21 4.06
CA GLY A 214 -24.61 15.89 4.40
C GLY A 214 -24.98 14.44 4.04
N ALA A 215 -26.04 13.90 4.65
CA ALA A 215 -26.41 12.50 4.47
C ALA A 215 -26.78 12.13 3.03
N GLN A 216 -27.33 13.08 2.27
CA GLN A 216 -27.64 12.88 0.85
C GLN A 216 -26.37 12.88 0.01
N GLU A 217 -25.46 13.84 0.24
CA GLU A 217 -24.16 13.93 -0.43
C GLU A 217 -23.34 12.65 -0.19
N MET A 218 -23.32 12.14 1.04
CA MET A 218 -22.66 10.87 1.35
C MET A 218 -23.26 9.69 0.58
N ARG A 219 -24.58 9.63 0.41
CA ARG A 219 -25.23 8.55 -0.35
C ARG A 219 -24.98 8.64 -1.85
N ASP A 220 -24.87 9.86 -2.37
CA ASP A 220 -24.59 10.10 -3.78
C ASP A 220 -23.11 9.83 -4.13
N TRP A 221 -22.22 10.08 -3.17
CA TRP A 221 -20.79 9.80 -3.27
C TRP A 221 -20.46 8.30 -3.10
N LEU A 222 -21.12 7.60 -2.16
CA LEU A 222 -20.81 6.20 -1.87
C LEU A 222 -21.12 5.29 -3.08
N PRO A 223 -20.19 4.39 -3.48
CA PRO A 223 -20.44 3.46 -4.57
C PRO A 223 -21.70 2.62 -4.32
N ARG A 224 -22.51 2.47 -5.37
CA ARG A 224 -23.80 1.78 -5.27
C ARG A 224 -23.60 0.34 -4.81
N GLY A 225 -24.35 -0.04 -3.77
CA GLY A 225 -24.31 -1.40 -3.21
C GLY A 225 -23.09 -1.68 -2.33
N TRP A 226 -22.19 -0.71 -2.14
CA TRP A 226 -21.06 -0.88 -1.24
C TRP A 226 -21.51 -1.07 0.20
N HIS A 227 -20.90 -2.04 0.87
CA HIS A 227 -21.06 -2.28 2.29
C HIS A 227 -19.73 -2.83 2.83
N PRO A 228 -19.20 -2.33 3.96
CA PRO A 228 -17.85 -2.65 4.40
C PRO A 228 -17.66 -4.15 4.66
N ASP A 229 -18.72 -4.85 5.06
CA ASP A 229 -18.68 -6.28 5.38
C ASP A 229 -18.95 -7.22 4.19
N ARG A 230 -19.13 -6.67 2.97
CA ARG A 230 -19.44 -7.48 1.78
C ARG A 230 -18.25 -7.59 0.85
N PHE A 231 -17.94 -8.82 0.45
CA PHE A 231 -17.00 -9.15 -0.60
C PHE A 231 -17.53 -10.35 -1.39
N SER A 232 -17.44 -10.30 -2.72
CA SER A 232 -17.93 -11.34 -3.61
C SER A 232 -16.81 -11.84 -4.52
N VAL A 233 -16.39 -13.09 -4.31
CA VAL A 233 -15.39 -13.76 -5.18
C VAL A 233 -15.90 -13.86 -6.61
N ALA A 234 -17.20 -14.12 -6.78
CA ALA A 234 -17.80 -14.25 -8.11
C ALA A 234 -17.73 -12.94 -8.89
N GLU A 235 -18.18 -11.83 -8.29
CA GLU A 235 -18.15 -10.50 -8.94
C GLU A 235 -16.71 -10.08 -9.25
N THR A 236 -15.75 -10.36 -8.35
CA THR A 236 -14.33 -10.09 -8.61
C THR A 236 -13.80 -10.90 -9.78
N ASN A 237 -14.11 -12.20 -9.87
CA ASN A 237 -13.64 -13.03 -10.98
C ASN A 237 -14.32 -12.67 -12.31
N ASP A 238 -15.59 -12.26 -12.29
CA ASP A 238 -16.27 -11.73 -13.47
C ASP A 238 -15.57 -10.45 -13.98
N ALA A 239 -15.16 -9.57 -13.05
CA ALA A 239 -14.39 -8.36 -13.39
C ALA A 239 -12.98 -8.68 -13.92
N LEU A 240 -12.28 -9.65 -13.32
CA LEU A 240 -10.97 -10.11 -13.81
C LEU A 240 -11.08 -10.72 -15.22
N ALA A 241 -12.12 -11.52 -15.49
CA ALA A 241 -12.32 -12.10 -16.81
C ALA A 241 -12.56 -11.03 -17.90
N ALA A 242 -13.16 -9.90 -17.55
CA ALA A 242 -13.37 -8.79 -18.45
C ALA A 242 -12.07 -8.07 -18.89
N LEU A 243 -10.98 -8.21 -18.13
CA LEU A 243 -9.66 -7.70 -18.53
C LEU A 243 -9.10 -8.45 -19.75
N ASN A 244 -9.31 -9.77 -19.80
CA ASN A 244 -8.77 -10.64 -20.85
C ASN A 244 -9.58 -10.63 -22.16
N THR A 245 -10.68 -9.88 -22.20
CA THR A 245 -11.59 -9.82 -23.36
C THR A 245 -11.42 -8.53 -24.18
N ARG A 246 -10.45 -7.68 -23.82
CA ARG A 246 -10.08 -6.47 -24.56
C ARG A 246 -8.88 -6.73 -25.46
#